data_AF-A0AAD4MIG4-F1
#
_entry.id   AF-A0AAD4MIG4-F1
#
_cell.length_a   1.000
_cell.length_b   1.000
_cell.length_c   1.000
_cell.angle_alpha   90.00
_cell.angle_beta   90.00
_cell.angle_gamma   90.00
#
_symmetry.space_group_name_H-M   'P 1'
#
loop_
_entity.id
_entity.type
_entity.pdbx_description
1 polymer ?
#
loop_
_entity_poly.entity_id
_entity_poly.type
_entity_poly.pdbx_seq_one_letter_code
_entity_poly.pdbx_strand_id
1 'polypeptide(L)'
;MNELPNYVVFRCDECSAVINGESAIWSHLSIQHYEYYPYRCGYCTETGEIHSTTTENKMKHHLETIHRVKDLVRPFIYYHKFFNQVEA
;
A
#
# COMPACT_ATOMS: atom_id res chain seq x y z
N MET A 1 -5.54 -11.54 31.40
CA MET A 1 -6.32 -12.13 30.29
C MET A 1 -5.66 -11.63 29.02
N ASN A 2 -4.88 -12.48 28.35
CA ASN A 2 -4.19 -12.11 27.12
C ASN A 2 -5.18 -12.31 25.97
N GLU A 3 -5.77 -11.22 25.50
CA GLU A 3 -6.53 -11.22 24.25
C GLU A 3 -5.53 -11.55 23.13
N LEU A 4 -5.65 -12.75 22.54
CA LEU A 4 -4.90 -13.12 21.35
C LEU A 4 -5.26 -12.13 20.23
N PRO A 5 -4.30 -11.59 19.47
CA PRO A 5 -4.63 -10.74 18.34
C PRO A 5 -5.47 -11.57 17.36
N ASN A 6 -6.67 -11.08 17.07
CA ASN A 6 -7.61 -11.70 16.15
C ASN A 6 -6.96 -11.76 14.76
N TYR A 7 -6.36 -12.91 14.43
CA TYR A 7 -5.60 -13.14 13.20
C TYR A 7 -6.61 -13.41 12.08
N VAL A 8 -7.20 -12.33 11.54
CA VAL A 8 -8.15 -12.44 10.42
C VAL A 8 -7.39 -12.78 9.14
N VAL A 9 -7.69 -13.95 8.59
CA VAL A 9 -7.11 -14.48 7.35
C VAL A 9 -8.07 -14.24 6.21
N PHE A 10 -7.55 -13.73 5.10
CA PHE A 10 -8.25 -13.48 3.86
C PHE A 10 -7.73 -14.42 2.77
N ARG A 11 -8.65 -14.96 1.99
CA ARG A 11 -8.34 -15.71 0.77
C ARG A 11 -8.52 -14.77 -0.42
N CYS A 12 -7.58 -14.78 -1.35
CA CYS A 12 -7.77 -14.09 -2.62
C CYS A 12 -8.74 -14.89 -3.50
N ASP A 13 -9.67 -14.20 -4.15
CA ASP A 13 -10.61 -14.85 -5.08
C ASP A 13 -10.03 -14.99 -6.50
N GLU A 14 -9.07 -14.13 -6.85
CA GLU A 14 -8.41 -14.10 -8.15
C GLU A 14 -7.22 -15.08 -8.24
N CYS A 15 -6.71 -15.58 -7.11
CA CYS A 15 -5.67 -16.61 -7.06
C CYS A 15 -5.72 -17.45 -5.78
N SER A 16 -4.91 -18.50 -5.69
CA SER A 16 -4.87 -19.38 -4.51
C SER A 16 -4.14 -18.80 -3.29
N ALA A 17 -3.87 -17.49 -3.25
CA ALA A 17 -3.16 -16.86 -2.14
C ALA A 17 -4.04 -16.77 -0.88
N VAL A 18 -3.42 -17.04 0.27
CA VAL A 18 -4.00 -16.88 1.60
C VAL A 18 -3.12 -15.91 2.36
N ILE A 19 -3.70 -14.81 2.82
CA ILE A 19 -2.98 -13.68 3.38
C ILE A 19 -3.60 -13.29 4.70
N ASN A 20 -2.75 -12.95 5.67
CA ASN A 20 -3.22 -12.46 6.94
C ASN A 20 -3.22 -10.94 7.02
N GLY A 21 -4.33 -10.41 7.52
CA GLY A 21 -4.50 -8.99 7.74
C GLY A 21 -5.05 -8.28 6.51
N GLU A 22 -5.93 -7.34 6.78
CA GLU A 22 -6.69 -6.62 5.76
C GLU A 22 -5.78 -5.79 4.84
N SER A 23 -4.85 -5.02 5.41
CA SER A 23 -3.90 -4.22 4.62
C SER A 23 -3.02 -5.06 3.69
N ALA A 24 -2.72 -6.30 4.07
CA ALA A 24 -1.88 -7.21 3.30
C ALA A 24 -2.63 -7.81 2.11
N ILE A 25 -3.90 -8.24 2.27
CA ILE A 25 -4.70 -8.72 1.15
C ILE A 25 -4.98 -7.60 0.14
N TRP A 26 -5.22 -6.37 0.59
CA TRP A 26 -5.36 -5.23 -0.31
C TRP A 26 -4.11 -4.91 -1.10
N SER A 27 -2.94 -4.95 -0.44
CA SER A 27 -1.66 -4.77 -1.12
C SER A 27 -1.47 -5.87 -2.17
N HIS A 28 -1.77 -7.12 -1.85
CA HIS A 28 -1.70 -8.22 -2.79
C HIS A 28 -2.61 -8.01 -4.02
N LEU A 29 -3.89 -7.70 -3.82
CA LEU A 29 -4.84 -7.45 -4.90
C LEU A 29 -4.36 -6.31 -5.81
N SER A 30 -3.96 -5.20 -5.19
CA SER A 30 -3.46 -4.03 -5.88
C SER A 30 -2.29 -4.37 -6.80
N ILE A 31 -1.30 -5.10 -6.30
CA ILE A 31 -0.04 -5.33 -7.04
C ILE A 31 -0.16 -6.49 -8.01
N GLN A 32 -0.83 -7.58 -7.62
CA GLN A 32 -0.81 -8.84 -8.37
C GLN A 32 -1.97 -8.95 -9.36
N HIS A 33 -3.06 -8.23 -9.15
CA HIS A 33 -4.26 -8.33 -9.96
C HIS A 33 -4.64 -7.01 -10.65
N TYR A 34 -4.32 -5.85 -10.06
CA TYR A 34 -4.75 -4.54 -10.57
C TYR A 34 -3.64 -3.61 -11.03
N GLU A 35 -2.37 -4.02 -10.96
CA GLU A 35 -1.18 -3.20 -11.30
C GLU A 35 -1.18 -1.81 -10.63
N TYR A 36 -1.77 -1.78 -9.44
CA TYR A 36 -2.01 -0.58 -8.66
C TYR A 36 -0.97 -0.43 -7.56
N TYR A 37 -0.38 0.75 -7.46
CA TYR A 37 0.68 1.07 -6.51
C TYR A 37 0.18 2.14 -5.54
N PRO A 38 -0.20 1.75 -4.30
CA PRO A 38 -0.95 2.61 -3.39
C PRO A 38 -0.18 3.85 -2.92
N TYR A 39 1.16 3.86 -3.04
CA TYR A 39 2.00 4.96 -2.63
C TYR A 39 2.63 5.61 -3.86
N ARG A 40 2.36 6.90 -4.08
CA ARG A 40 3.02 7.69 -5.13
C ARG A 40 3.87 8.81 -4.52
N CYS A 41 5.08 8.99 -5.04
CA CYS A 41 5.98 10.06 -4.62
C CYS A 41 5.46 11.41 -5.16
N GLY A 42 5.19 12.34 -4.25
CA GLY A 42 4.76 13.69 -4.61
C GLY A 42 5.85 14.46 -5.35
N TYR A 43 7.09 14.40 -4.87
CA TYR A 43 8.22 15.14 -5.47
C TYR A 43 8.54 14.70 -6.90
N CYS A 44 8.59 13.38 -7.16
CA CYS A 44 8.76 12.89 -8.53
C CYS A 44 7.60 13.37 -9.42
N THR A 45 6.37 13.32 -8.90
CA THR A 45 5.19 13.71 -9.69
C THR A 45 5.23 15.19 -10.07
N GLU A 46 5.74 16.05 -9.20
CA GLU A 46 5.95 17.48 -9.48
C GLU A 46 7.00 17.71 -10.57
N THR A 47 8.03 16.88 -10.66
CA THR A 47 9.06 16.95 -11.71
C THR A 47 8.65 16.25 -13.01
N GLY A 48 7.43 15.71 -13.09
CA GLY A 48 6.92 14.98 -14.24
C GLY A 48 7.31 13.49 -14.28
N GLU A 49 7.98 13.00 -13.24
CA GLU A 49 8.37 11.59 -13.09
C GLU A 49 7.35 10.82 -12.26
N ILE A 50 7.08 9.57 -12.64
CA ILE A 50 6.15 8.71 -11.90
C ILE A 50 6.96 7.70 -11.10
N HIS A 51 7.08 7.93 -9.79
CA HIS A 51 7.61 6.94 -8.86
C HIS A 51 6.52 6.49 -7.90
N SER A 52 6.19 5.20 -7.93
CA SER A 52 5.18 4.59 -7.07
C SER A 52 5.71 3.31 -6.42
N THR A 53 5.26 3.02 -5.21
CA THR A 53 5.69 1.84 -4.46
C THR A 53 4.50 1.11 -3.85
N THR A 54 4.77 -0.12 -3.42
CA THR A 54 3.77 -1.03 -2.89
C THR A 54 3.63 -0.96 -1.36
N THR A 55 4.61 -0.36 -0.68
CA THR A 55 4.64 -0.27 0.77
C THR A 55 5.15 1.09 1.21
N GLU A 56 4.62 1.57 2.34
CA GLU A 56 5.04 2.83 2.95
C GLU A 56 6.54 2.85 3.24
N ASN A 57 7.12 1.74 3.73
CA ASN A 57 8.55 1.65 4.04
C ASN A 57 9.43 1.85 2.80
N LYS A 58 9.04 1.29 1.64
CA LYS A 58 9.75 1.52 0.38
C LYS A 58 9.67 2.99 -0.03
N MET A 59 8.51 3.63 0.18
CA MET A 59 8.34 5.05 -0.10
C MET A 59 9.20 5.92 0.82
N LYS A 60 9.20 5.65 2.13
CA LYS A 60 10.07 6.34 3.10
C LYS A 60 11.54 6.23 2.73
N HIS A 61 12.01 5.02 2.39
CA HIS A 61 13.38 4.80 1.97
C HIS A 61 13.71 5.57 0.68
N HIS A 62 12.80 5.59 -0.31
CA HIS A 62 12.94 6.39 -1.51
C HIS A 62 13.05 7.90 -1.19
N LEU A 63 12.15 8.42 -0.34
CA LEU A 63 12.16 9.84 0.04
C LEU A 63 13.44 10.23 0.79
N GLU A 64 13.95 9.36 1.66
CA GLU A 64 15.21 9.59 2.37
C GLU A 64 16.41 9.53 1.41
N THR A 65 16.44 8.57 0.49
CA THR A 65 17.60 8.32 -0.37
C THR A 65 17.66 9.28 -1.56
N ILE A 66 16.52 9.53 -2.21
CA ILE A 66 16.41 10.32 -3.44
C ILE A 66 16.13 11.79 -3.14
N HIS A 67 15.18 12.07 -2.25
CA HIS A 67 14.76 13.45 -1.95
C HIS A 67 15.41 14.02 -0.67
N ARG A 68 16.14 13.19 0.10
CA ARG A 68 16.79 13.57 1.37
C ARG A 68 15.83 14.15 2.41
N VAL A 69 14.57 13.70 2.39
CA VAL A 69 13.52 14.11 3.32
C VAL A 69 13.39 13.06 4.42
N LYS A 70 13.73 13.43 5.66
CA LYS A 70 13.64 12.56 6.84
C LYS A 70 12.32 12.75 7.60
N ASP A 71 11.83 13.98 7.63
CA ASP A 71 10.58 14.35 8.26
C ASP A 71 9.51 14.56 7.18
N LEU A 72 8.50 13.69 7.18
CA LEU A 72 7.42 13.73 6.19
C LEU A 72 6.47 14.89 6.49
N VAL A 73 6.86 16.11 6.14
CA VAL A 73 5.98 17.28 6.29
C VAL A 73 4.89 17.27 5.21
N ARG A 74 5.17 16.70 4.00
CA ARG A 74 4.24 15.89 3.16
C ARG A 74 4.90 15.48 1.82
N PRO A 75 5.15 14.18 1.55
CA PRO A 75 5.15 13.69 0.16
C PRO A 75 4.93 12.17 0.06
N PHE A 76 3.69 11.74 0.24
CA PHE A 76 3.22 10.50 -0.37
C PHE A 76 1.72 10.68 -0.61
N ILE A 77 1.24 10.35 -1.81
CA ILE A 77 -0.19 10.38 -2.10
C ILE A 77 -0.69 8.95 -1.99
N TYR A 78 -1.55 8.73 -1.01
CA TYR A 78 -2.27 7.47 -0.82
C TYR A 78 -3.53 7.50 -1.66
N TYR A 79 -3.66 6.54 -2.56
CA TYR A 79 -4.92 6.31 -3.26
C TYR A 79 -5.56 5.08 -2.62
N HIS A 80 -6.49 5.27 -1.69
CA HIS A 80 -7.18 4.17 -0.99
C HIS A 80 -8.68 4.35 -0.95
N LYS A 81 -9.27 4.49 -2.12
CA LYS A 81 -10.69 4.20 -2.28
C LYS A 81 -10.84 3.29 -3.48
N PHE A 82 -11.93 2.52 -3.45
CA PHE A 82 -12.25 1.33 -4.27
C PHE A 82 -11.66 0.07 -3.63
N PHE A 83 -12.41 -0.74 -2.88
CA PHE A 83 -13.80 -1.17 -3.05
C PHE A 83 -14.59 -0.96 -1.75
N ASN A 84 -15.79 -0.37 -1.84
CA ASN A 84 -16.78 -0.51 -0.79
C ASN A 84 -17.01 -2.00 -0.55
N GLN A 85 -17.20 -2.38 0.72
CA GLN A 85 -17.86 -3.62 1.11
C GLN A 85 -18.98 -3.94 0.11
N VAL A 86 -18.76 -4.95 -0.73
CA VAL A 86 -19.88 -5.73 -1.26
C VAL A 86 -20.22 -6.71 -0.15
N GLU A 87 -20.99 -6.22 0.83
CA GLU A 87 -21.84 -7.12 1.59
C GLU A 87 -22.91 -7.63 0.61
N ALA A 88 -22.93 -8.94 0.41
CA ALA A 88 -24.02 -9.67 -0.20
C ALA A 88 -24.64 -10.57 0.85
#